data_AF-A0A0Q9M336-F1
#
_entry.id   AF-A0A0Q9M336-F1
#
_cell.length_a   1.000
_cell.length_b   1.000
_cell.length_c   1.000
_cell.angle_alpha   90.00
_cell.angle_beta   90.00
_cell.angle_gamma   90.00
#
_symmetry.space_group_name_H-M   'P 1'
#
loop_
_entity.id
_entity.type
_entity.pdbx_description
1 polymer ?
#
loop_
_entity_poly.entity_id
_entity_poly.type
_entity_poly.pdbx_seq_one_letter_code
_entity_poly.pdbx_strand_id
1 'polypeptide(L)'
;MRLPHRYAVPLLVLPLALVAGCGGDPASPAADVTGAMTNTTTPPFPTTPPGRTTTATKAPTKVTKATKAATASTRTTRRTASPLPTRAAAQPPKPVTSLAPVPRAGAEPTTRFPANEPAVGSGANATVGPVPDSEWSRMAGYSWTPGCPVGRTQLRWVRVNFWGFDGKRSRGSLVVNASIADEAAAAFTSLYGERFRIRQMKPMDSRWGHNPKGPGADDYAAMEADNTSAFNCRYVGGQEASKVYSKHAYGTAIDVNDFENPYVADDGTVYPDRYWLTRRGPAAGVFSSSGSAAVRAFTSQGLHWGGLWSNPDLQHFDR
;
A
#
# COMPACT_ATOMS: atom_id res chain seq x y z
N MET A 1 -10.66 -3.62 62.74
CA MET A 1 -9.92 -4.89 62.86
C MET A 1 -10.88 -6.05 62.63
N ARG A 2 -10.93 -6.59 61.40
CA ARG A 2 -11.56 -7.88 61.06
C ARG A 2 -10.76 -8.50 59.92
N LEU A 3 -10.35 -9.75 60.11
CA LEU A 3 -9.54 -10.56 59.20
C LEU A 3 -10.30 -10.95 57.91
N PRO A 4 -9.57 -11.31 56.83
CA PRO A 4 -10.17 -11.69 55.55
C PRO A 4 -10.61 -13.17 55.52
N HIS A 5 -11.78 -13.43 54.93
CA HIS A 5 -12.24 -14.77 54.57
C HIS A 5 -11.52 -15.28 53.32
N ARG A 6 -10.82 -16.41 53.48
CA ARG A 6 -10.28 -17.24 52.38
C ARG A 6 -11.39 -18.19 51.93
N TYR A 7 -11.79 -18.13 50.67
CA TYR A 7 -12.60 -19.17 50.03
C TYR A 7 -11.66 -20.14 49.30
N ALA A 8 -11.68 -21.40 49.74
CA ALA A 8 -11.03 -22.52 49.08
C ALA A 8 -11.93 -23.05 47.96
N VAL A 9 -11.37 -23.26 46.77
CA VAL A 9 -12.01 -23.95 45.65
C VAL A 9 -11.43 -25.37 45.58
N PRO A 10 -12.23 -26.44 45.58
CA PRO A 10 -11.70 -27.79 45.47
C PRO A 10 -11.34 -28.14 44.01
N LEU A 11 -10.14 -28.70 43.83
CA LEU A 11 -9.71 -29.40 42.61
C LEU A 11 -10.60 -30.62 42.39
N LEU A 12 -11.18 -30.76 41.19
CA LEU A 12 -11.76 -32.01 40.72
C LEU A 12 -10.72 -32.74 39.85
N VAL A 13 -10.28 -33.90 40.32
CA VAL A 13 -9.39 -34.83 39.62
C VAL A 13 -10.25 -35.79 38.80
N LEU A 14 -10.03 -35.87 37.49
CA LEU A 14 -10.64 -36.86 36.60
C LEU A 14 -9.66 -38.04 36.39
N PRO A 15 -10.08 -39.31 36.52
CA PRO A 15 -9.21 -40.45 36.32
C PRO A 15 -9.08 -40.85 34.84
N LEU A 16 -7.84 -41.17 34.47
CA LEU A 16 -7.40 -41.74 33.19
C LEU A 16 -7.64 -43.26 33.19
N ALA A 17 -8.39 -43.80 32.24
CA ALA A 17 -8.53 -45.24 32.04
C ALA A 17 -7.67 -45.69 30.83
N LEU A 18 -6.61 -46.44 31.10
CA LEU A 18 -5.86 -47.23 30.12
C LEU A 18 -6.59 -48.56 29.87
N VAL A 19 -6.74 -48.94 28.60
CA VAL A 19 -6.97 -50.33 28.22
C VAL A 19 -5.85 -50.75 27.26
N ALA A 20 -5.13 -51.79 27.66
CA ALA A 20 -4.09 -52.47 26.89
C ALA A 20 -4.70 -53.60 26.05
N GLY A 21 -4.18 -53.80 24.84
CA GLY A 21 -4.44 -54.97 24.01
C GLY A 21 -3.24 -55.25 23.11
N CYS A 22 -2.64 -56.43 23.26
CA CYS A 22 -1.41 -56.90 22.61
C CYS A 22 -1.67 -57.77 21.37
N GLY A 23 -0.79 -57.65 20.36
CA GLY A 23 -0.27 -58.69 19.43
C GLY A 23 -1.24 -59.36 18.42
N GLY A 24 -0.88 -59.71 17.19
CA GLY A 24 0.35 -59.65 16.39
C GLY A 24 0.21 -60.57 15.14
N ASP A 25 0.55 -60.06 13.94
CA ASP A 25 1.08 -60.65 12.68
C ASP A 25 0.53 -61.97 12.04
N PRO A 26 0.84 -62.38 10.77
CA PRO A 26 1.73 -61.79 9.72
C PRO A 26 1.21 -61.82 8.22
N ALA A 27 2.01 -61.18 7.35
CA ALA A 27 2.42 -61.58 5.97
C ALA A 27 1.57 -61.34 4.68
N SER A 28 2.12 -60.42 3.85
CA SER A 28 2.48 -60.54 2.40
C SER A 28 1.42 -60.44 1.27
N PRO A 29 1.80 -60.12 0.00
CA PRO A 29 3.08 -59.59 -0.53
C PRO A 29 2.96 -58.35 -1.47
N ALA A 30 4.16 -57.91 -1.89
CA ALA A 30 4.55 -56.83 -2.80
C ALA A 30 3.76 -56.62 -4.11
N ALA A 31 3.75 -55.35 -4.55
CA ALA A 31 3.87 -55.00 -5.97
C ALA A 31 4.81 -53.79 -6.12
N ASP A 32 5.83 -54.05 -6.91
CA ASP A 32 6.96 -53.22 -7.30
C ASP A 32 6.51 -52.27 -8.43
N VAL A 33 6.74 -50.96 -8.30
CA VAL A 33 6.79 -50.04 -9.45
C VAL A 33 7.92 -49.04 -9.21
N THR A 34 9.07 -49.39 -9.77
CA THR A 34 10.18 -48.51 -10.07
C THR A 34 9.76 -47.48 -11.13
N GLY A 35 9.99 -46.20 -10.86
CA GLY A 35 9.62 -45.10 -11.75
C GLY A 35 10.56 -43.90 -11.61
N ALA A 36 11.75 -44.04 -12.20
CA ALA A 36 12.71 -43.04 -12.65
C ALA A 36 12.62 -41.60 -12.10
N MET A 37 13.65 -41.23 -11.32
CA MET A 37 14.12 -39.85 -11.22
C MET A 37 14.62 -39.38 -12.59
N THR A 38 14.03 -38.30 -13.11
CA THR A 38 14.61 -37.56 -14.24
C THR A 38 14.88 -36.11 -13.81
N ASN A 39 16.18 -35.80 -13.72
CA ASN A 39 16.71 -34.45 -13.60
C ASN A 39 16.20 -33.58 -14.75
N THR A 40 15.44 -32.53 -14.45
CA THR A 40 15.08 -31.52 -15.44
C THR A 40 16.13 -30.41 -15.41
N THR A 41 17.10 -30.55 -16.31
CA THR A 41 18.08 -29.52 -16.67
C THR A 41 17.36 -28.34 -17.33
N THR A 42 17.57 -27.14 -16.78
CA THR A 42 17.13 -25.85 -17.31
C THR A 42 17.79 -25.55 -18.67
N PRO A 43 17.06 -25.19 -19.73
CA PRO A 43 17.67 -24.69 -20.97
C PRO A 43 18.04 -23.20 -20.87
N PRO A 44 19.13 -22.75 -21.52
CA PRO A 44 19.56 -21.35 -21.49
C PRO A 44 18.75 -20.47 -22.47
N PHE A 45 18.56 -19.22 -22.07
CA PHE A 45 17.94 -18.15 -22.85
C PHE A 45 18.71 -17.82 -24.14
N PRO A 46 18.03 -17.56 -25.28
CA PRO A 46 18.69 -16.98 -26.45
C PRO A 46 18.79 -15.45 -26.33
N THR A 47 20.03 -14.96 -26.37
CA THR A 47 20.39 -13.56 -26.58
C THR A 47 20.10 -13.13 -28.03
N THR A 48 19.36 -12.04 -28.23
CA THR A 48 19.22 -11.39 -29.54
C THR A 48 19.78 -9.96 -29.47
N PRO A 49 20.63 -9.52 -30.43
CA PRO A 49 21.21 -8.17 -30.45
C PRO A 49 20.29 -7.13 -31.11
N PRO A 50 20.49 -5.82 -30.87
CA PRO A 50 19.62 -4.77 -31.39
C PRO A 50 19.92 -4.45 -32.86
N GLY A 51 18.88 -4.58 -33.70
CA GLY A 51 18.87 -4.12 -35.08
C GLY A 51 18.70 -2.60 -35.18
N ARG A 52 19.70 -1.97 -35.79
CA ARG A 52 19.74 -0.55 -36.19
C ARG A 52 18.99 -0.39 -37.52
N THR A 53 17.97 0.46 -37.55
CA THR A 53 17.45 1.00 -38.82
C THR A 53 17.17 2.50 -38.71
N THR A 54 18.02 3.24 -39.42
CA THR A 54 17.89 4.64 -39.82
C THR A 54 16.87 4.77 -40.95
N THR A 55 15.92 5.72 -40.90
CA THR A 55 15.57 6.52 -42.10
C THR A 55 14.78 7.80 -41.78
N ALA A 56 15.39 8.91 -42.18
CA ALA A 56 14.84 10.11 -42.84
C ALA A 56 13.53 10.75 -42.33
N THR A 57 13.68 11.87 -41.62
CA THR A 57 12.71 12.98 -41.60
C THR A 57 12.95 13.87 -42.82
N LYS A 58 11.94 14.01 -43.69
CA LYS A 58 11.94 14.99 -44.80
C LYS A 58 10.92 16.09 -44.48
N ALA A 59 11.42 17.30 -44.27
CA ALA A 59 10.63 18.53 -44.23
C ALA A 59 10.10 18.88 -45.64
N PRO A 60 9.07 19.73 -45.72
CA PRO A 60 9.18 20.86 -46.64
C PRO A 60 8.73 22.20 -46.03
N THR A 61 9.69 23.12 -46.02
CA THR A 61 9.70 24.46 -46.63
C THR A 61 8.40 25.27 -46.75
N LYS A 62 8.45 26.45 -46.12
CA LYS A 62 7.67 27.66 -46.41
C LYS A 62 7.58 27.97 -47.92
N VAL A 63 6.40 28.39 -48.37
CA VAL A 63 6.26 29.30 -49.51
C VAL A 63 5.39 30.48 -49.10
N THR A 64 6.03 31.63 -48.99
CA THR A 64 5.44 32.97 -49.00
C THR A 64 4.97 33.32 -50.41
N LYS A 65 3.75 33.84 -50.54
CA LYS A 65 3.39 34.69 -51.68
C LYS A 65 2.59 35.89 -51.18
N ALA A 66 3.17 37.06 -51.38
CA ALA A 66 2.53 38.35 -51.29
C ALA A 66 1.78 38.63 -52.60
N THR A 67 0.61 39.27 -52.50
CA THR A 67 0.00 39.98 -53.63
C THR A 67 -0.67 41.26 -53.16
N LYS A 68 -0.51 42.27 -54.02
CA LYS A 68 -0.77 43.70 -53.83
C LYS A 68 -2.24 44.08 -53.68
N ALA A 69 -2.37 45.26 -53.09
CA ALA A 69 -3.51 46.17 -52.98
C ALA A 69 -4.38 46.33 -54.23
N ALA A 70 -5.67 46.57 -53.97
CA ALA A 70 -6.55 47.36 -54.82
C ALA A 70 -7.42 48.27 -53.94
N THR A 71 -7.46 49.54 -54.31
CA THR A 71 -8.14 50.66 -53.68
C THR A 71 -9.61 50.70 -54.10
N ALA A 72 -10.55 50.93 -53.18
CA ALA A 72 -11.87 51.46 -53.52
C ALA A 72 -12.50 52.21 -52.34
N SER A 73 -13.24 53.26 -52.70
CA SER A 73 -13.61 54.42 -51.89
C SER A 73 -14.97 54.26 -51.19
N THR A 74 -14.98 54.68 -49.92
CA THR A 74 -16.02 55.39 -49.15
C THR A 74 -17.51 55.02 -49.28
N ARG A 75 -18.12 54.56 -48.17
CA ARG A 75 -19.43 55.08 -47.74
C ARG A 75 -19.59 55.04 -46.21
N THR A 76 -19.69 56.23 -45.64
CA THR A 76 -19.87 56.51 -44.22
C THR A 76 -21.27 56.10 -43.76
N THR A 77 -21.36 55.12 -42.86
CA THR A 77 -22.53 54.94 -41.99
C THR A 77 -22.06 54.96 -40.54
N ARG A 78 -22.41 56.03 -39.83
CA ARG A 78 -22.08 56.24 -38.42
C ARG A 78 -22.96 55.30 -37.59
N ARG A 79 -22.46 54.09 -37.32
CA ARG A 79 -23.04 53.17 -36.35
C ARG A 79 -22.50 53.54 -34.97
N THR A 80 -23.36 53.94 -34.06
CA THR A 80 -23.04 54.11 -32.64
C THR A 80 -22.51 52.78 -32.10
N ALA A 81 -21.20 52.73 -31.82
CA ALA A 81 -20.57 51.57 -31.21
C ALA A 81 -20.90 51.56 -29.72
N SER A 82 -21.74 50.61 -29.30
CA SER A 82 -21.80 50.20 -27.89
C SER A 82 -20.40 49.73 -27.44
N PRO A 83 -19.98 50.00 -26.19
CA PRO A 83 -18.69 49.53 -25.72
C PRO A 83 -18.66 48.01 -25.76
N LEU A 84 -17.69 47.44 -26.47
CA LEU A 84 -17.37 46.03 -26.40
C LEU A 84 -17.07 45.69 -24.93
N PRO A 85 -17.68 44.67 -24.32
CA PRO A 85 -17.24 44.25 -23.00
C PRO A 85 -15.79 43.79 -23.12
N THR A 86 -14.90 44.48 -22.42
CA THR A 86 -13.51 44.05 -22.27
C THR A 86 -13.55 42.65 -21.68
N ARG A 87 -13.33 41.63 -22.53
CA ARG A 87 -13.17 40.25 -22.09
C ARG A 87 -11.93 40.23 -21.22
N ALA A 88 -12.13 40.34 -19.91
CA ALA A 88 -11.10 40.11 -18.92
C ALA A 88 -10.41 38.80 -19.31
N ALA A 89 -9.11 38.87 -19.58
CA ALA A 89 -8.32 37.69 -19.83
C ALA A 89 -8.56 36.74 -18.66
N ALA A 90 -9.17 35.58 -18.93
CA ALA A 90 -9.37 34.56 -17.93
C ALA A 90 -7.98 34.19 -17.40
N GLN A 91 -7.69 34.56 -16.15
CA GLN A 91 -6.47 34.13 -15.49
C GLN A 91 -6.41 32.60 -15.57
N PRO A 92 -5.27 31.99 -15.93
CA PRO A 92 -5.13 30.55 -15.89
C PRO A 92 -5.53 30.06 -14.48
N PRO A 93 -6.29 28.96 -14.37
CA PRO A 93 -6.76 28.49 -13.08
C PRO A 93 -5.55 28.28 -12.16
N LYS A 94 -5.59 28.86 -10.96
CA LYS A 94 -4.56 28.63 -9.94
C LYS A 94 -4.40 27.11 -9.76
N PRO A 95 -3.16 26.58 -9.68
CA PRO A 95 -2.95 25.18 -9.37
C PRO A 95 -3.78 24.82 -8.14
N VAL A 96 -4.60 23.77 -8.24
CA VAL A 96 -5.43 23.32 -7.13
C VAL A 96 -4.49 22.83 -6.03
N THR A 97 -4.28 23.66 -5.01
CA THR A 97 -3.33 23.41 -3.91
C THR A 97 -3.89 22.46 -2.85
N SER A 98 -5.20 22.25 -2.84
CA SER A 98 -5.91 21.42 -1.86
C SER A 98 -7.21 20.89 -2.44
N LEU A 99 -7.61 19.71 -2.00
CA LEU A 99 -8.95 19.17 -2.19
C LEU A 99 -9.83 19.55 -0.99
N ALA A 100 -11.14 19.34 -1.08
CA ALA A 100 -11.99 19.44 0.11
C ALA A 100 -11.58 18.37 1.15
N PRO A 101 -11.63 18.68 2.46
CA PRO A 101 -11.54 17.68 3.51
C PRO A 101 -12.63 16.62 3.34
N VAL A 102 -12.30 15.37 3.66
CA VAL A 102 -13.26 14.26 3.60
C VAL A 102 -14.32 14.45 4.70
N PRO A 103 -15.62 14.52 4.34
CA PRO A 103 -16.72 14.59 5.32
C PRO A 103 -16.76 13.35 6.21
N ARG A 104 -17.37 13.46 7.39
CA ARG A 104 -17.56 12.29 8.28
C ARG A 104 -18.59 11.35 7.67
N ALA A 105 -18.24 10.08 7.56
CA ALA A 105 -19.03 9.07 6.87
C ALA A 105 -19.15 7.76 7.65
N GLY A 106 -19.32 7.85 8.98
CA GLY A 106 -19.54 6.69 9.87
C GLY A 106 -18.40 6.45 10.85
N ALA A 107 -17.99 5.19 10.96
CA ALA A 107 -16.86 4.78 11.79
C ALA A 107 -15.57 5.38 11.22
N GLU A 108 -14.73 5.89 12.12
CA GLU A 108 -13.48 6.55 11.78
C GLU A 108 -12.45 6.31 12.87
N PRO A 109 -11.15 6.36 12.55
CA PRO A 109 -10.10 6.31 13.55
C PRO A 109 -10.18 7.51 14.50
N THR A 110 -9.64 7.35 15.70
CA THR A 110 -9.63 8.38 16.75
C THR A 110 -9.07 9.72 16.26
N THR A 111 -7.99 9.67 15.47
CA THR A 111 -7.38 10.86 14.88
C THR A 111 -7.80 11.02 13.43
N ARG A 112 -8.78 11.89 13.18
CA ARG A 112 -9.28 12.17 11.83
C ARG A 112 -8.23 12.71 10.86
N PHE A 113 -7.45 13.68 11.33
CA PHE A 113 -6.46 14.42 10.56
C PHE A 113 -5.14 14.46 11.32
N PRO A 114 -4.28 13.43 11.18
CA PRO A 114 -3.00 13.41 11.86
C PRO A 114 -2.09 14.51 11.33
N ALA A 115 -1.17 14.99 12.18
CA ALA A 115 -0.09 15.86 11.74
C ALA A 115 0.85 15.07 10.81
N ASN A 116 0.81 15.41 9.52
CA ASN A 116 1.67 14.87 8.48
C ASN A 116 2.73 15.90 8.08
N GLU A 117 3.87 15.44 7.57
CA GLU A 117 4.85 16.35 6.97
C GLU A 117 4.24 17.06 5.75
N PRO A 118 4.50 18.35 5.51
CA PRO A 118 4.08 19.01 4.29
C PRO A 118 4.71 18.40 3.04
N ALA A 119 3.96 18.35 1.94
CA ALA A 119 4.50 17.92 0.64
C ALA A 119 5.66 18.81 0.17
N VAL A 120 6.61 18.20 -0.56
CA VAL A 120 7.75 18.91 -1.16
C VAL A 120 7.69 18.84 -2.68
N GLY A 121 8.11 19.89 -3.37
CA GLY A 121 8.12 19.94 -4.84
C GLY A 121 6.75 19.73 -5.49
N SER A 122 6.76 19.33 -6.76
CA SER A 122 5.57 19.07 -7.57
C SER A 122 5.19 17.59 -7.59
N GLY A 123 3.89 17.31 -7.79
CA GLY A 123 3.39 15.95 -7.97
C GLY A 123 3.62 15.05 -6.76
N ALA A 124 3.72 13.75 -7.02
CA ALA A 124 4.04 12.74 -6.03
C ALA A 124 5.47 12.90 -5.46
N ASN A 125 6.42 13.43 -6.24
CA ASN A 125 7.81 13.62 -5.82
C ASN A 125 8.37 12.37 -5.11
N ALA A 126 8.16 11.19 -5.72
CA ALA A 126 8.59 9.93 -5.17
C ALA A 126 10.11 9.81 -5.20
N THR A 127 10.70 9.32 -4.12
CA THR A 127 12.15 9.09 -4.01
C THR A 127 12.40 7.77 -3.30
N VAL A 128 13.34 6.99 -3.80
CA VAL A 128 13.80 5.73 -3.20
C VAL A 128 15.24 5.89 -2.78
N GLY A 129 15.58 5.48 -1.56
CA GLY A 129 16.95 5.56 -1.04
C GLY A 129 17.23 4.55 0.06
N PRO A 130 18.48 4.51 0.58
CA PRO A 130 18.79 3.73 1.78
C PRO A 130 17.96 4.24 2.97
N VAL A 131 17.65 3.35 3.91
CA VAL A 131 17.03 3.75 5.19
C VAL A 131 18.02 4.64 5.95
N PRO A 132 17.69 5.90 6.26
CA PRO A 132 18.60 6.82 6.93
C PRO A 132 18.82 6.43 8.40
N ASP A 133 19.93 6.87 9.00
CA ASP A 133 20.29 6.50 10.39
C ASP A 133 19.21 6.91 11.38
N SER A 134 18.65 8.11 11.21
CA SER A 134 17.60 8.66 12.06
C SER A 134 16.33 7.82 12.08
N GLU A 135 16.01 7.18 10.96
CA GLU A 135 14.88 6.27 10.91
C GLU A 135 15.26 4.92 11.49
N TRP A 136 16.41 4.37 11.08
CA TRP A 136 16.85 3.06 11.53
C TRP A 136 16.95 2.99 13.06
N SER A 137 17.41 4.06 13.71
CA SER A 137 17.47 4.15 15.17
C SER A 137 16.10 4.08 15.85
N ARG A 138 15.02 4.42 15.14
CA ARG A 138 13.65 4.33 15.65
C ARG A 138 13.03 2.96 15.36
N MET A 139 13.46 2.30 14.28
CA MET A 139 12.97 0.97 13.90
C MET A 139 13.63 -0.15 14.72
N ALA A 140 14.95 -0.03 14.96
CA ALA A 140 15.72 -1.04 15.66
C ALA A 140 15.24 -1.20 17.11
N GLY A 141 14.97 -2.44 17.50
CA GLY A 141 14.32 -2.79 18.76
C GLY A 141 12.79 -2.89 18.66
N TYR A 142 12.18 -2.26 17.66
CA TYR A 142 10.73 -2.25 17.45
C TYR A 142 10.36 -3.08 16.22
N SER A 143 10.15 -2.44 15.07
CA SER A 143 9.82 -3.12 13.82
C SER A 143 10.95 -3.95 13.24
N TRP A 144 12.18 -3.75 13.70
CA TRP A 144 13.32 -4.60 13.36
C TRP A 144 14.03 -5.06 14.63
N THR A 145 14.31 -6.35 14.74
CA THR A 145 15.08 -6.95 15.85
C THR A 145 16.04 -8.02 15.31
N PRO A 146 17.07 -8.43 16.08
CA PRO A 146 17.88 -9.59 15.72
C PRO A 146 17.00 -10.83 15.50
N GLY A 147 17.17 -11.51 14.37
CA GLY A 147 16.34 -12.65 13.97
C GLY A 147 15.31 -12.34 12.88
N CYS A 148 15.14 -11.06 12.52
CA CYS A 148 14.37 -10.69 11.34
C CYS A 148 14.98 -11.22 10.05
N PRO A 149 14.16 -11.62 9.05
CA PRO A 149 14.64 -12.31 7.86
C PRO A 149 15.37 -11.37 6.87
N VAL A 150 15.34 -10.06 7.10
CA VAL A 150 16.04 -9.05 6.28
C VAL A 150 16.78 -8.05 7.16
N GLY A 151 17.94 -7.59 6.67
CA GLY A 151 18.73 -6.53 7.28
C GLY A 151 18.49 -5.15 6.66
N ARG A 152 18.99 -4.10 7.31
CA ARG A 152 18.88 -2.70 6.83
C ARG A 152 19.29 -2.51 5.37
N THR A 153 20.36 -3.18 4.93
CA THR A 153 20.90 -3.07 3.57
C THR A 153 19.96 -3.61 2.50
N GLN A 154 19.05 -4.51 2.86
CA GLN A 154 18.00 -5.06 1.99
C GLN A 154 16.73 -4.19 1.97
N LEU A 155 16.64 -3.18 2.83
CA LEU A 155 15.50 -2.28 2.94
C LEU A 155 15.76 -0.94 2.26
N ARG A 156 14.70 -0.31 1.77
CA ARG A 156 14.70 1.01 1.14
C ARG A 156 13.64 1.89 1.76
N TRP A 157 14.00 3.15 1.87
CA TRP A 157 13.13 4.24 2.31
C TRP A 157 12.49 4.88 1.09
N VAL A 158 11.20 4.65 0.91
CA VAL A 158 10.39 5.27 -0.14
C VAL A 158 9.71 6.47 0.48
N ARG A 159 9.92 7.66 -0.06
CA ARG A 159 9.16 8.88 0.31
C ARG A 159 8.30 9.33 -0.84
N VAL A 160 7.09 9.76 -0.54
CA VAL A 160 6.14 10.21 -1.56
C VAL A 160 5.17 11.22 -0.97
N ASN A 161 4.75 12.17 -1.80
CA ASN A 161 3.65 13.07 -1.48
C ASN A 161 2.32 12.34 -1.70
N PHE A 162 1.34 12.61 -0.85
CA PHE A 162 -0.02 12.06 -0.94
C PHE A 162 -1.07 13.13 -0.68
N TRP A 163 -2.32 12.86 -1.03
CA TRP A 163 -3.45 13.71 -0.66
C TRP A 163 -4.03 13.25 0.67
N GLY A 164 -3.92 14.08 1.70
CA GLY A 164 -4.47 13.84 3.02
C GLY A 164 -6.00 13.78 3.02
N PHE A 165 -6.57 13.13 4.04
CA PHE A 165 -8.01 13.22 4.32
C PHE A 165 -8.44 14.65 4.65
N ASP A 166 -7.54 15.51 5.11
CA ASP A 166 -7.77 16.93 5.36
C ASP A 166 -7.79 17.79 4.08
N GLY A 167 -7.57 17.21 2.90
CA GLY A 167 -7.51 17.95 1.65
C GLY A 167 -6.12 18.40 1.24
N LYS A 168 -5.12 18.37 2.13
CA LYS A 168 -3.80 18.94 1.86
C LYS A 168 -2.88 17.93 1.19
N ARG A 169 -1.86 18.46 0.50
CA ARG A 169 -0.73 17.64 0.06
C ARG A 169 0.21 17.44 1.23
N SER A 170 0.43 16.19 1.59
CA SER A 170 1.33 15.78 2.66
C SER A 170 2.46 14.94 2.09
N ARG A 171 3.50 14.67 2.89
CA ARG A 171 4.57 13.74 2.58
C ARG A 171 4.61 12.65 3.63
N GLY A 172 4.84 11.43 3.17
CA GLY A 172 4.96 10.25 4.00
C GLY A 172 6.11 9.38 3.54
N SER A 173 6.30 8.28 4.27
CA SER A 173 7.37 7.35 3.99
C SER A 173 7.03 5.91 4.36
N LEU A 174 7.60 5.00 3.60
CA LEU A 174 7.52 3.56 3.79
C LEU A 174 8.92 2.97 3.82
N VAL A 175 9.07 1.91 4.58
CA VAL A 175 10.25 1.04 4.51
C VAL A 175 9.82 -0.24 3.82
N VAL A 176 10.44 -0.56 2.69
CA VAL A 176 10.14 -1.76 1.89
C VAL A 176 11.42 -2.49 1.54
N ASN A 177 11.32 -3.72 1.09
CA ASN A 177 12.42 -4.46 0.51
C ASN A 177 12.90 -3.76 -0.76
N ALA A 178 14.21 -3.76 -1.00
CA ALA A 178 14.79 -3.22 -2.23
C ALA A 178 14.19 -3.82 -3.51
N SER A 179 13.70 -5.06 -3.45
CA SER A 179 13.09 -5.76 -4.59
C SER A 179 11.67 -5.32 -4.96
N ILE A 180 11.01 -4.48 -4.16
CA ILE A 180 9.69 -3.90 -4.49
C ILE A 180 9.67 -2.37 -4.38
N ALA A 181 10.83 -1.73 -4.23
CA ALA A 181 10.92 -0.32 -3.85
C ALA A 181 10.48 0.62 -4.97
N ASP A 182 10.79 0.28 -6.22
CA ASP A 182 10.41 1.06 -7.38
C ASP A 182 8.92 0.86 -7.70
N GLU A 183 8.41 -0.36 -7.53
CA GLU A 183 6.99 -0.72 -7.64
C GLU A 183 6.15 0.06 -6.63
N ALA A 184 6.59 0.11 -5.37
CA ALA A 184 5.95 0.91 -4.33
C ALA A 184 5.92 2.41 -4.72
N ALA A 185 7.06 2.96 -5.14
CA ALA A 185 7.14 4.36 -5.58
C ALA A 185 6.21 4.67 -6.76
N ALA A 186 6.11 3.76 -7.73
CA ALA A 186 5.21 3.87 -8.88
C ALA A 186 3.73 3.78 -8.48
N ALA A 187 3.39 2.85 -7.58
CA ALA A 187 2.03 2.68 -7.08
C ALA A 187 1.54 3.93 -6.34
N PHE A 188 2.33 4.47 -5.41
CA PHE A 188 1.95 5.70 -4.70
C PHE A 188 1.96 6.94 -5.60
N THR A 189 2.81 6.97 -6.63
CA THR A 189 2.75 8.02 -7.66
C THR A 189 1.42 7.98 -8.42
N SER A 190 0.95 6.78 -8.75
CA SER A 190 -0.35 6.58 -9.40
C SER A 190 -1.51 6.98 -8.48
N LEU A 191 -1.49 6.55 -7.20
CA LEU A 191 -2.50 6.98 -6.21
C LEU A 191 -2.56 8.50 -6.04
N TYR A 192 -1.41 9.17 -6.04
CA TYR A 192 -1.35 10.63 -5.99
C TYR A 192 -2.03 11.28 -7.21
N GLY A 193 -1.80 10.74 -8.40
CA GLY A 193 -2.43 11.19 -9.65
C GLY A 193 -3.95 11.01 -9.64
N GLU A 194 -4.42 9.89 -9.09
CA GLU A 194 -5.84 9.56 -8.88
C GLU A 194 -6.49 10.37 -7.75
N ARG A 195 -5.72 11.21 -7.03
CA ARG A 195 -6.18 11.95 -5.85
C ARG A 195 -6.76 11.04 -4.76
N PHE A 196 -6.27 9.81 -4.70
CA PHE A 196 -6.63 8.86 -3.65
C PHE A 196 -6.23 9.43 -2.29
N ARG A 197 -7.11 9.28 -1.29
CA ARG A 197 -6.89 9.85 0.04
C ARG A 197 -6.13 8.86 0.90
N ILE A 198 -5.06 9.33 1.52
CA ILE A 198 -4.28 8.59 2.51
C ILE A 198 -4.29 9.40 3.79
N ARG A 199 -4.60 8.77 4.94
CA ARG A 199 -4.71 9.51 6.19
C ARG A 199 -3.35 9.86 6.76
N GLN A 200 -2.48 8.86 6.81
CA GLN A 200 -1.07 9.01 7.14
C GLN A 200 -0.29 7.85 6.52
N MET A 201 1.01 8.08 6.36
CA MET A 201 1.95 7.10 5.85
C MET A 201 3.23 7.23 6.66
N LYS A 202 3.28 6.46 7.75
CA LYS A 202 4.36 6.47 8.71
C LYS A 202 4.95 5.06 8.80
N PRO A 203 6.28 4.92 8.80
CA PRO A 203 6.91 3.63 9.01
C PRO A 203 6.50 3.01 10.34
N MET A 204 6.64 1.70 10.42
CA MET A 204 6.52 1.00 11.69
C MET A 204 7.82 1.24 12.45
N ASP A 205 7.80 2.07 13.49
CA ASP A 205 8.95 2.37 14.35
C ASP A 205 8.51 2.59 15.81
N SER A 206 9.42 3.03 16.66
CA SER A 206 9.22 3.26 18.10
C SER A 206 7.97 4.06 18.47
N ARG A 207 7.41 4.88 17.56
CA ARG A 207 6.17 5.64 17.79
C ARG A 207 4.95 4.73 18.06
N TRP A 208 4.97 3.50 17.56
CA TRP A 208 3.87 2.55 17.72
C TRP A 208 4.04 1.67 18.95
N GLY A 209 5.21 1.66 19.59
CA GLY A 209 5.51 0.70 20.66
C GLY A 209 5.76 -0.72 20.12
N HIS A 210 5.83 -1.70 21.01
CA HIS A 210 6.08 -3.10 20.65
C HIS A 210 4.79 -3.84 20.39
N ASN A 211 4.81 -4.77 19.44
CA ASN A 211 3.68 -5.64 19.20
C ASN A 211 3.38 -6.50 20.45
N PRO A 212 2.14 -6.48 20.97
CA PRO A 212 1.79 -7.23 22.17
C PRO A 212 1.76 -8.75 21.97
N LYS A 213 1.78 -9.23 20.72
CA LYS A 213 1.63 -10.65 20.36
C LYS A 213 2.86 -11.27 19.69
N GLY A 214 3.97 -10.54 19.58
CA GLY A 214 5.17 -11.07 18.91
C GLY A 214 6.27 -10.03 18.67
N PRO A 215 7.25 -10.33 17.82
CA PRO A 215 8.23 -9.33 17.39
C PRO A 215 7.54 -8.25 16.53
N GLY A 216 8.21 -7.12 16.38
CA GLY A 216 7.74 -6.01 15.56
C GLY A 216 7.18 -4.85 16.38
N ALA A 217 6.84 -3.77 15.67
CA ALA A 217 6.11 -2.65 16.23
C ALA A 217 4.60 -2.98 16.31
N ASP A 218 3.87 -2.28 17.16
CA ASP A 218 2.43 -2.53 17.39
C ASP A 218 1.59 -2.27 16.13
N ASP A 219 1.24 -3.37 15.47
CA ASP A 219 0.44 -3.40 14.25
C ASP A 219 -1.01 -3.03 14.52
N TYR A 220 -1.52 -3.37 15.71
CA TYR A 220 -2.90 -3.08 16.09
C TYR A 220 -3.09 -1.59 16.32
N ALA A 221 -2.14 -0.94 16.99
CA ALA A 221 -2.13 0.51 17.15
C ALA A 221 -2.01 1.26 15.81
N ALA A 222 -1.25 0.72 14.85
CA ALA A 222 -1.13 1.28 13.51
C ALA A 222 -2.44 1.17 12.70
N MET A 223 -3.09 0.00 12.75
CA MET A 223 -4.39 -0.21 12.11
C MET A 223 -5.46 0.72 12.69
N GLU A 224 -5.57 0.82 14.02
CA GLU A 224 -6.51 1.73 14.68
C GLU A 224 -6.30 3.21 14.33
N ALA A 225 -5.07 3.58 14.01
CA ALA A 225 -4.71 4.92 13.58
C ALA A 225 -4.85 5.14 12.07
N ASP A 226 -5.26 4.12 11.30
CA ASP A 226 -5.40 4.15 9.84
C ASP A 226 -4.08 4.51 9.14
N ASN A 227 -3.02 3.77 9.48
CA ASN A 227 -1.68 4.03 8.99
C ASN A 227 -1.35 3.23 7.73
N THR A 228 -1.02 3.90 6.64
CA THR A 228 -0.39 3.23 5.50
C THR A 228 1.06 2.85 5.84
N SER A 229 1.37 1.57 5.81
CA SER A 229 2.64 1.03 6.30
C SER A 229 3.16 -0.15 5.45
N ALA A 230 4.36 -0.62 5.74
CA ALA A 230 4.99 -1.71 4.98
C ALA A 230 5.83 -2.60 5.91
N PHE A 231 7.16 -2.50 5.89
CA PHE A 231 8.02 -3.36 6.72
C PHE A 231 7.67 -3.30 8.21
N ASN A 232 7.35 -4.48 8.77
CA ASN A 232 7.21 -4.74 10.19
C ASN A 232 7.61 -6.20 10.43
N CYS A 233 8.68 -6.44 11.19
CA CYS A 233 9.16 -7.79 11.47
C CYS A 233 8.28 -8.49 12.51
N ARG A 234 7.10 -8.91 12.06
CA ARG A 234 6.08 -9.57 12.85
C ARG A 234 5.69 -10.92 12.25
N TYR A 235 5.02 -11.72 13.07
CA TYR A 235 4.32 -12.91 12.58
C TYR A 235 3.07 -12.54 11.79
N VAL A 236 2.49 -13.53 11.10
CA VAL A 236 1.19 -13.40 10.45
C VAL A 236 0.15 -12.99 11.49
N GLY A 237 -0.60 -11.92 11.21
CA GLY A 237 -1.60 -11.37 12.12
C GLY A 237 -2.73 -12.38 12.35
N GLY A 238 -3.18 -12.53 13.59
CA GLY A 238 -4.20 -13.54 13.95
C GLY A 238 -3.69 -14.98 13.98
N GLN A 239 -2.45 -15.25 13.56
CA GLN A 239 -1.81 -16.57 13.59
C GLN A 239 -0.46 -16.55 14.33
N GLU A 240 -0.25 -15.61 15.26
CA GLU A 240 1.05 -15.38 15.89
C GLU A 240 1.59 -16.61 16.64
N ALA A 241 0.70 -17.48 17.13
CA ALA A 241 1.08 -18.73 17.79
C ALA A 241 1.88 -19.68 16.87
N SER A 242 1.68 -19.60 15.55
CA SER A 242 2.42 -20.40 14.56
C SER A 242 3.87 -19.95 14.37
N LYS A 243 4.20 -18.70 14.78
CA LYS A 243 5.50 -18.05 14.60
C LYS A 243 5.98 -17.99 13.14
N VAL A 244 5.05 -18.04 12.19
CA VAL A 244 5.35 -17.83 10.77
C VAL A 244 5.47 -16.33 10.52
N TYR A 245 6.58 -15.92 9.90
CA TYR A 245 6.78 -14.52 9.53
C TYR A 245 5.82 -14.07 8.44
N SER A 246 5.22 -12.89 8.65
CA SER A 246 4.42 -12.20 7.64
C SER A 246 5.28 -11.73 6.45
N LYS A 247 4.66 -11.50 5.29
CA LYS A 247 5.31 -10.81 4.16
C LYS A 247 5.83 -9.42 4.54
N HIS A 248 5.20 -8.76 5.52
CA HIS A 248 5.71 -7.52 6.12
C HIS A 248 7.10 -7.68 6.75
N ALA A 249 7.43 -8.85 7.30
CA ALA A 249 8.73 -9.11 7.89
C ALA A 249 9.84 -9.21 6.84
N TYR A 250 9.50 -9.51 5.58
CA TYR A 250 10.44 -9.50 4.46
C TYR A 250 10.48 -8.13 3.76
N GLY A 251 9.59 -7.20 4.14
CA GLY A 251 9.42 -5.90 3.52
C GLY A 251 8.78 -5.96 2.13
N THR A 252 8.14 -7.08 1.76
CA THR A 252 7.53 -7.27 0.44
C THR A 252 6.02 -7.07 0.43
N ALA A 253 5.47 -6.47 1.49
CA ALA A 253 4.07 -6.14 1.62
C ALA A 253 3.84 -4.68 2.03
N ILE A 254 2.66 -4.16 1.66
CA ILE A 254 2.19 -2.80 1.92
C ILE A 254 0.72 -2.87 2.33
N ASP A 255 0.38 -2.24 3.46
CA ASP A 255 -1.00 -2.03 3.91
C ASP A 255 -1.34 -0.54 3.73
N VAL A 256 -2.56 -0.23 3.24
CA VAL A 256 -2.98 1.13 2.93
C VAL A 256 -4.35 1.44 3.54
N ASN A 257 -4.39 2.50 4.35
CA ASN A 257 -5.58 2.97 5.07
C ASN A 257 -6.35 1.81 5.73
N ASP A 258 -5.70 1.18 6.69
CA ASP A 258 -6.15 0.00 7.41
C ASP A 258 -7.59 0.11 7.94
N PHE A 259 -8.02 1.31 8.33
CA PHE A 259 -9.38 1.53 8.83
C PHE A 259 -10.41 1.49 7.70
N GLU A 260 -10.12 2.13 6.56
CA GLU A 260 -11.00 2.11 5.39
C GLU A 260 -10.93 0.80 4.57
N ASN A 261 -9.90 -0.02 4.81
CA ASN A 261 -9.63 -1.28 4.12
C ASN A 261 -9.33 -2.42 5.14
N PRO A 262 -10.34 -2.89 5.89
CA PRO A 262 -10.11 -3.78 7.02
C PRO A 262 -9.62 -5.18 6.62
N TYR A 263 -8.91 -5.81 7.55
CA TYR A 263 -8.47 -7.20 7.50
C TYR A 263 -9.44 -8.13 8.24
N VAL A 264 -9.77 -9.27 7.64
CA VAL A 264 -10.55 -10.36 8.26
C VAL A 264 -9.62 -11.51 8.63
N ALA A 265 -9.47 -11.78 9.93
CA ALA A 265 -8.70 -12.91 10.44
C ALA A 265 -9.43 -14.25 10.26
N ASP A 266 -8.70 -15.36 10.41
CA ASP A 266 -9.25 -16.71 10.20
C ASP A 266 -10.37 -17.10 11.17
N ASP A 267 -10.38 -16.50 12.36
CA ASP A 267 -11.45 -16.68 13.35
C ASP A 267 -12.67 -15.76 13.10
N GLY A 268 -12.64 -14.96 12.03
CA GLY A 268 -13.68 -14.00 11.67
C GLY A 268 -13.57 -12.65 12.37
N THR A 269 -12.56 -12.42 13.21
CA THR A 269 -12.29 -11.11 13.80
C THR A 269 -11.91 -10.11 12.69
N VAL A 270 -12.45 -8.90 12.77
CA VAL A 270 -12.17 -7.84 11.79
C VAL A 270 -11.37 -6.72 12.44
N TYR A 271 -10.24 -6.36 11.83
CA TYR A 271 -9.37 -5.30 12.30
C TYR A 271 -9.34 -4.12 11.30
N PRO A 272 -9.28 -2.87 11.79
CA PRO A 272 -9.59 -2.43 13.15
C PRO A 272 -11.11 -2.33 13.39
N ASP A 273 -11.92 -2.18 12.34
CA ASP A 273 -13.37 -1.97 12.44
C ASP A 273 -14.12 -2.60 11.25
N ARG A 274 -15.27 -3.22 11.53
CA ARG A 274 -16.06 -3.93 10.52
C ARG A 274 -16.93 -3.05 9.63
N TYR A 275 -17.08 -1.76 9.95
CA TYR A 275 -17.96 -0.82 9.25
C TYR A 275 -17.64 -0.75 7.76
N TRP A 276 -16.35 -0.75 7.40
CA TRP A 276 -15.90 -0.58 6.02
C TRP A 276 -15.94 -1.87 5.20
N LEU A 277 -16.06 -3.04 5.84
CA LEU A 277 -16.04 -4.34 5.15
C LEU A 277 -17.11 -4.46 4.06
N THR A 278 -18.33 -3.97 4.32
CA THR A 278 -19.45 -4.02 3.36
C THR A 278 -19.67 -2.71 2.59
N ARG A 279 -18.86 -1.67 2.85
CA ARG A 279 -19.02 -0.33 2.27
C ARG A 279 -17.94 -0.05 1.22
N ARG A 280 -17.91 -0.88 0.17
CA ARG A 280 -16.91 -0.80 -0.90
C ARG A 280 -17.30 0.09 -2.08
N GLY A 281 -18.22 1.03 -1.88
CA GLY A 281 -18.51 2.05 -2.89
C GLY A 281 -17.29 2.97 -3.11
N PRO A 282 -17.27 3.79 -4.18
CA PRO A 282 -16.23 4.78 -4.39
C PRO A 282 -16.25 5.81 -3.24
N ALA A 283 -15.38 5.62 -2.26
CA ALA A 283 -15.21 6.48 -1.10
C ALA A 283 -13.73 6.84 -0.92
N ALA A 284 -13.48 7.95 -0.22
CA ALA A 284 -12.12 8.40 0.03
C ALA A 284 -11.34 7.33 0.80
N GLY A 285 -10.18 6.93 0.27
CA GLY A 285 -9.29 5.96 0.92
C GLY A 285 -9.71 4.49 0.81
N VAL A 286 -10.79 4.18 0.08
CA VAL A 286 -11.39 2.85 -0.03
C VAL A 286 -10.99 2.18 -1.35
N PHE A 287 -10.45 0.97 -1.28
CA PHE A 287 -10.23 0.08 -2.43
C PHE A 287 -11.50 -0.63 -2.89
N SER A 288 -12.36 0.03 -3.66
CA SER A 288 -13.72 -0.45 -3.96
C SER A 288 -13.83 -1.83 -4.61
N SER A 289 -12.87 -2.22 -5.45
CA SER A 289 -12.85 -3.51 -6.15
C SER A 289 -11.48 -3.79 -6.78
N SER A 290 -11.25 -5.02 -7.23
CA SER A 290 -10.03 -5.41 -7.97
C SER A 290 -9.85 -4.62 -9.28
N GLY A 291 -10.96 -4.17 -9.87
CA GLY A 291 -10.99 -3.29 -11.04
C GLY A 291 -10.95 -1.79 -10.73
N SER A 292 -10.78 -1.39 -9.47
CA SER A 292 -10.65 0.04 -9.13
C SER A 292 -9.29 0.59 -9.56
N ALA A 293 -9.23 1.88 -9.90
CA ALA A 293 -7.96 2.53 -10.27
C ALA A 293 -6.94 2.46 -9.11
N ALA A 294 -7.41 2.58 -7.87
CA ALA A 294 -6.58 2.52 -6.68
C ALA A 294 -5.95 1.13 -6.46
N VAL A 295 -6.70 0.04 -6.65
CA VAL A 295 -6.12 -1.32 -6.61
C VAL A 295 -5.17 -1.56 -7.78
N ARG A 296 -5.54 -1.10 -8.99
CA ARG A 296 -4.67 -1.20 -10.17
C ARG A 296 -3.36 -0.43 -10.05
N ALA A 297 -3.30 0.59 -9.19
CA ALA A 297 -2.06 1.30 -8.91
C ALA A 297 -0.96 0.35 -8.40
N PHE A 298 -1.33 -0.69 -7.65
CA PHE A 298 -0.40 -1.71 -7.16
C PHE A 298 -0.34 -2.93 -8.08
N THR A 299 -1.49 -3.44 -8.53
CA THR A 299 -1.50 -4.69 -9.31
C THR A 299 -0.88 -4.55 -10.70
N SER A 300 -0.89 -3.35 -11.29
CA SER A 300 -0.14 -3.07 -12.53
C SER A 300 1.39 -3.09 -12.34
N GLN A 301 1.86 -3.00 -11.10
CA GLN A 301 3.28 -3.13 -10.74
C GLN A 301 3.63 -4.58 -10.35
N GLY A 302 2.68 -5.52 -10.45
CA GLY A 302 2.90 -6.93 -10.15
C GLY A 302 2.68 -7.35 -8.69
N LEU A 303 2.13 -6.46 -7.85
CA LEU A 303 1.69 -6.84 -6.50
C LEU A 303 0.33 -7.54 -6.56
N HIS A 304 0.12 -8.53 -5.70
CA HIS A 304 -1.18 -9.18 -5.51
C HIS A 304 -1.98 -8.40 -4.48
N TRP A 305 -3.31 -8.39 -4.60
CA TRP A 305 -4.19 -7.74 -3.64
C TRP A 305 -4.86 -8.77 -2.72
N GLY A 306 -4.68 -8.62 -1.40
CA GLY A 306 -5.22 -9.52 -0.38
C GLY A 306 -6.75 -9.50 -0.28
N GLY A 307 -7.41 -8.49 -0.86
CA GLY A 307 -8.86 -8.41 -0.94
C GLY A 307 -9.53 -9.52 -1.77
N LEU A 308 -8.75 -10.36 -2.45
CA LEU A 308 -9.23 -11.53 -3.21
C LEU A 308 -9.16 -12.84 -2.43
N TRP A 309 -8.60 -12.85 -1.22
CA TRP A 309 -8.55 -14.06 -0.38
C TRP A 309 -9.93 -14.42 0.17
N SER A 310 -10.09 -15.67 0.63
CA SER A 310 -11.34 -16.15 1.23
C SER A 310 -11.73 -15.35 2.48
N ASN A 311 -10.72 -15.08 3.33
CA ASN A 311 -10.77 -14.09 4.39
C ASN A 311 -10.04 -12.86 3.87
N PRO A 312 -10.77 -11.80 3.43
CA PRO A 312 -10.15 -10.71 2.71
C PRO A 312 -9.26 -9.88 3.61
N ASP A 313 -8.08 -9.55 3.11
CA ASP A 313 -7.19 -8.52 3.66
C ASP A 313 -7.22 -7.31 2.73
N LEU A 314 -8.18 -6.41 2.93
CA LEU A 314 -8.48 -5.36 1.94
C LEU A 314 -7.37 -4.31 1.85
N GLN A 315 -6.63 -4.08 2.92
CA GLN A 315 -5.49 -3.15 2.99
C GLN A 315 -4.27 -3.66 2.23
N HIS A 316 -4.15 -4.98 2.07
CA HIS A 316 -2.88 -5.65 1.83
C HIS A 316 -2.52 -5.82 0.36
N PHE A 317 -1.25 -5.54 0.05
CA PHE A 317 -0.62 -5.86 -1.22
C PHE A 317 0.76 -6.49 -1.01
N ASP A 318 1.06 -7.58 -1.70
CA ASP A 318 2.34 -8.27 -1.54
C ASP A 318 2.91 -8.90 -2.82
N ARG A 319 4.16 -9.37 -2.70
CA ARG A 319 4.89 -10.15 -3.68
C ARG A 319 5.48 -11.42 -3.05
#